data_AF-A0A3E2W3U0-F1
#
_entry.id   AF-A0A3E2W3U0-F1
#
_cell.length_a   1.000
_cell.length_b   1.000
_cell.length_c   1.000
_cell.angle_alpha   90.00
_cell.angle_beta   90.00
_cell.angle_gamma   90.00
#
_symmetry.space_group_name_H-M   'P 1'
#
loop_
_entity.id
_entity.type
_entity.pdbx_description
1 polymer ?
#
loop_
_entity_poly.entity_id
_entity_poly.type
_entity_poly.pdbx_seq_one_letter_code
_entity_poly.pdbx_strand_id
1 'polypeptide(L)'
;MRKNQKGSALLWAITVIMVLMITVAAALGISYSYYNRSVNNNSKRQAYLTAKGVIQNIVEKIELDNSDYIAMIPEEENQSTPLNIDIPEASKIGKVTEAKISRVKVDKDKDIRGKITISVTVDYAEQKETVNADMQLGRTGDLKKWQLLKYYKGQGAEVQENINIKNAKIMMSHLTPLYEAACTSNQAMQEYVKSDSEIYERMIAEYESWKNYANNGYYSNDRMREYIYTGIYKKALPVFDVSAAGNLPDHMKSIPLYMKTFCTNGKKTSLIYANTESNMKSGDWRAYLVFDIETGHWYDVTNAKGEPYNGLTLLNYSQDKGETASDEVVKWENFKKTYFIPERCVD
;
A
#
# COMPACT_ATOMS: atom_id res chain seq x y z
N MET A 1 -49.85 18.20 63.80
CA MET A 1 -48.91 17.07 63.64
C MET A 1 -47.87 17.42 62.58
N ARG A 2 -46.62 17.72 62.97
CA ARG A 2 -45.50 17.98 62.04
C ARG A 2 -45.05 16.66 61.42
N LYS A 3 -45.22 16.49 60.10
CA LYS A 3 -44.76 15.29 59.37
C LYS A 3 -43.24 15.20 59.44
N ASN A 4 -42.72 14.03 59.83
CA ASN A 4 -41.31 13.75 60.05
C ASN A 4 -40.55 13.63 58.71
N GLN A 5 -40.15 14.76 58.11
CA GLN A 5 -39.42 14.81 56.83
C GLN A 5 -37.89 14.59 56.96
N LYS A 6 -37.36 14.44 58.18
CA LYS A 6 -35.91 14.32 58.42
C LYS A 6 -35.29 12.99 57.95
N GLY A 7 -36.07 11.90 57.95
CA GLY A 7 -35.62 10.60 57.43
C GLY A 7 -35.51 10.54 55.91
N SER A 8 -36.32 11.33 55.19
CA SER A 8 -36.33 11.36 53.72
C SER A 8 -35.13 12.13 53.15
N ALA A 9 -34.75 13.25 53.78
CA ALA A 9 -33.61 14.06 53.35
C ALA A 9 -32.26 13.33 53.50
N LEU A 10 -32.09 12.54 54.57
CA LEU A 10 -30.88 11.75 54.80
C LEU A 10 -30.73 10.63 53.75
N LEU A 11 -31.83 9.91 53.47
CA LEU A 11 -31.87 8.84 52.46
C LEU A 11 -31.59 9.40 51.07
N TRP A 12 -32.14 10.57 50.75
CA TRP A 12 -31.85 11.29 49.51
C TRP A 12 -30.37 11.69 49.41
N ALA A 13 -29.78 12.26 50.46
CA ALA A 13 -28.37 12.63 50.47
C ALA A 13 -27.44 11.41 50.25
N ILE A 14 -27.73 10.29 50.91
CA ILE A 14 -26.97 9.04 50.74
C ILE A 14 -27.10 8.50 49.32
N THR A 15 -28.30 8.53 48.75
CA THR A 15 -28.55 8.08 47.37
C THR A 15 -27.79 8.95 46.35
N VAL A 16 -27.79 10.27 46.54
CA VAL A 16 -27.04 11.21 45.68
C VAL A 16 -25.55 10.95 45.78
N ILE A 17 -25.00 10.76 46.98
CA ILE A 17 -23.57 10.45 47.16
C ILE A 17 -23.19 9.12 46.51
N MET A 18 -24.03 8.07 46.63
CA MET A 18 -23.77 6.79 45.97
C MET A 18 -23.76 6.92 44.44
N VAL A 19 -24.74 7.60 43.87
CA VAL A 19 -24.79 7.85 42.42
C VAL A 19 -23.55 8.64 41.98
N LEU A 20 -23.13 9.63 42.76
CA LEU A 20 -21.95 10.46 42.45
C LEU A 20 -20.64 9.66 42.57
N MET A 21 -20.52 8.76 43.54
CA MET A 21 -19.35 7.87 43.63
C MET A 21 -19.29 6.87 42.47
N ILE A 22 -20.42 6.33 42.04
CA ILE A 22 -20.49 5.43 40.88
C ILE A 22 -20.07 6.17 39.60
N THR A 23 -20.56 7.40 39.39
CA THR A 23 -20.20 8.18 38.20
C THR A 23 -18.73 8.60 38.21
N VAL A 24 -18.17 8.99 39.36
CA VAL A 24 -16.73 9.30 39.49
C VAL A 24 -15.88 8.06 39.24
N ALA A 25 -16.23 6.90 39.80
CA ALA A 25 -15.51 5.65 39.57
C ALA A 25 -15.54 5.24 38.09
N ALA A 26 -16.70 5.38 37.43
CA ALA A 26 -16.82 5.11 35.99
C ALA A 26 -15.99 6.08 35.14
N ALA A 27 -16.02 7.38 35.46
CA ALA A 27 -15.23 8.39 34.76
C ALA A 27 -13.72 8.14 34.91
N LEU A 28 -13.25 7.83 36.13
CA LEU A 28 -11.85 7.49 36.38
C LEU A 28 -11.43 6.20 35.68
N GLY A 29 -12.28 5.17 35.65
CA GLY A 29 -12.00 3.93 34.91
C GLY A 29 -11.82 4.16 33.41
N ILE A 30 -12.68 5.01 32.81
CA ILE A 30 -12.57 5.41 31.41
C ILE A 30 -11.30 6.24 31.18
N SER A 31 -11.06 7.28 31.99
CA SER A 31 -9.87 8.13 31.89
C SER A 31 -8.56 7.35 32.04
N TYR A 32 -8.49 6.40 32.98
CA TYR A 32 -7.33 5.54 33.19
C TYR A 32 -7.08 4.63 31.97
N SER A 33 -8.12 4.05 31.39
CA SER A 33 -8.03 3.26 30.16
C SER A 33 -7.51 4.09 28.98
N TYR A 34 -8.02 5.32 28.79
CA TYR A 34 -7.52 6.24 27.76
C TYR A 34 -6.07 6.65 27.99
N TYR A 35 -5.71 6.95 29.25
CA TYR A 35 -4.34 7.30 29.62
C TYR A 35 -3.36 6.16 29.27
N ASN A 36 -3.65 4.94 29.68
CA ASN A 36 -2.80 3.78 29.39
C ASN A 36 -2.69 3.51 27.88
N ARG A 37 -3.79 3.64 27.12
CA ARG A 37 -3.75 3.52 25.66
C ARG A 37 -2.86 4.60 25.03
N SER A 38 -2.97 5.84 25.50
CA SER A 38 -2.18 6.97 25.00
C SER A 38 -0.68 6.78 25.30
N VAL A 39 -0.33 6.41 26.53
CA VAL A 39 1.05 6.13 26.93
C VAL A 39 1.64 4.97 26.14
N ASN A 40 0.88 3.88 25.94
CA ASN A 40 1.32 2.74 25.14
C ASN A 40 1.52 3.12 23.67
N ASN A 41 0.60 3.89 23.08
CA ASN A 41 0.73 4.35 21.70
C ASN A 41 1.93 5.28 21.51
N ASN A 42 2.19 6.18 22.46
CA ASN A 42 3.35 7.04 22.42
C ASN A 42 4.66 6.24 22.56
N SER A 43 4.66 5.25 23.46
CA SER A 43 5.82 4.37 23.67
C SER A 43 6.11 3.51 22.43
N LYS A 44 5.08 2.95 21.78
CA LYS A 44 5.20 2.29 20.47
C LYS A 44 5.76 3.22 19.41
N ARG A 45 5.25 4.46 19.33
CA ARG A 45 5.75 5.45 18.36
C ARG A 45 7.23 5.74 18.61
N GLN A 46 7.66 5.88 19.85
CA GLN A 46 9.05 6.11 20.21
C GLN A 46 9.96 4.92 19.84
N ALA A 47 9.53 3.69 20.12
CA ALA A 47 10.24 2.48 19.70
C ALA A 47 10.43 2.44 18.18
N TYR A 48 9.37 2.73 17.42
CA TYR A 48 9.42 2.79 15.96
C TYR A 48 10.37 3.87 15.43
N LEU A 49 10.30 5.10 15.95
CA LEU A 49 11.17 6.20 15.51
C LEU A 49 12.64 5.90 15.79
N THR A 50 12.92 5.26 16.92
CA THR A 50 14.28 4.87 17.31
C THR A 50 14.81 3.75 16.41
N ALA A 51 14.01 2.71 16.17
CA ALA A 51 14.36 1.65 15.23
C ALA A 51 14.58 2.19 13.81
N LYS A 52 13.75 3.15 13.37
CA LYS A 52 13.88 3.83 12.08
C LYS A 52 15.17 4.65 11.99
N GLY A 53 15.54 5.40 13.04
CA GLY A 53 16.78 6.18 13.05
C GLY A 53 18.02 5.29 12.98
N VAL A 54 18.03 4.18 13.74
CA VAL A 54 19.12 3.20 13.71
C VAL A 54 19.26 2.57 12.33
N ILE A 55 18.18 2.06 11.75
CA ILE A 55 18.26 1.38 10.45
C ILE A 55 18.63 2.33 9.32
N GLN A 56 18.19 3.60 9.37
CA GLN A 56 18.60 4.63 8.41
C GLN A 56 20.11 4.85 8.44
N ASN A 57 20.72 4.86 9.63
CA ASN A 57 22.16 4.99 9.77
C ASN A 57 22.91 3.79 9.17
N ILE A 58 22.43 2.55 9.41
CA ILE A 58 23.03 1.34 8.83
C ILE A 58 22.96 1.38 7.30
N VAL A 59 21.77 1.70 6.75
CA VAL A 59 21.55 1.81 5.30
C VAL A 59 22.49 2.86 4.69
N GLU A 60 22.57 4.05 5.29
CA GLU A 60 23.44 5.13 4.82
C GLU A 60 24.91 4.68 4.78
N LYS A 61 25.39 3.97 5.82
CA LYS A 61 26.76 3.43 5.84
C LYS A 61 27.01 2.41 4.73
N ILE A 62 26.02 1.59 4.40
CA ILE A 62 26.10 0.60 3.32
C ILE A 62 26.08 1.29 1.94
N GLU A 63 25.22 2.29 1.73
CA GLU A 63 25.16 3.05 0.46
C GLU A 63 26.44 3.86 0.20
N LEU A 64 27.12 4.31 1.27
CA LEU A 64 28.42 4.98 1.22
C LEU A 64 29.62 4.01 1.04
N ASP A 65 29.37 2.72 0.81
CA ASP A 65 30.39 1.65 0.71
C ASP A 65 31.35 1.60 1.92
N ASN A 66 30.83 1.79 3.13
CA ASN A 66 31.66 1.64 4.33
C ASN A 66 32.11 0.18 4.48
N SER A 67 33.42 -0.06 4.52
CA SER A 67 34.03 -1.40 4.55
C SER A 67 33.51 -2.29 5.68
N ASP A 68 33.27 -1.70 6.85
CA ASP A 68 32.93 -2.46 8.06
C ASP A 68 31.50 -3.00 7.98
N TYR A 69 30.57 -2.20 7.46
CA TYR A 69 29.17 -2.61 7.26
C TYR A 69 29.00 -3.54 6.07
N ILE A 70 29.77 -3.35 4.99
CA ILE A 70 29.76 -4.23 3.83
C ILE A 70 30.27 -5.63 4.20
N ALA A 71 31.31 -5.72 5.03
CA ALA A 71 31.86 -6.99 5.52
C ALA A 71 30.89 -7.80 6.40
N MET A 72 29.87 -7.15 6.97
CA MET A 72 28.84 -7.81 7.77
C MET A 72 27.73 -8.44 6.92
N ILE A 73 27.68 -8.16 5.62
CA ILE A 73 26.72 -8.79 4.71
C ILE A 73 27.12 -10.27 4.50
N PRO A 74 26.24 -11.24 4.79
CA PRO A 74 26.52 -12.65 4.57
C PRO A 74 26.94 -12.95 3.12
N GLU A 75 27.88 -13.87 2.93
CA GLU A 75 28.29 -14.29 1.58
C GLU A 75 27.25 -15.22 0.94
N GLU A 76 26.68 -16.13 1.73
CA GLU A 76 25.68 -17.10 1.28
C GLU A 76 24.25 -16.56 1.32
N GLU A 77 23.41 -17.01 0.39
CA GLU A 77 21.98 -16.70 0.38
C GLU A 77 21.28 -17.33 1.59
N ASN A 78 20.24 -16.66 2.09
CA ASN A 78 19.41 -17.05 3.23
C ASN A 78 20.16 -17.14 4.58
N GLN A 79 21.37 -16.59 4.66
CA GLN A 79 22.09 -16.41 5.92
C GLN A 79 21.85 -15.02 6.50
N SER A 80 22.04 -14.89 7.81
CA SER A 80 21.92 -13.63 8.54
C SER A 80 23.08 -13.41 9.51
N THR A 81 23.66 -12.21 9.50
CA THR A 81 24.67 -11.77 10.46
C THR A 81 24.01 -10.87 11.51
N PRO A 82 24.11 -11.16 12.81
CA PRO A 82 23.64 -10.25 13.85
C PRO A 82 24.54 -9.01 13.93
N LEU A 83 23.93 -7.85 14.19
CA LEU A 83 24.60 -6.59 14.41
C LEU A 83 24.53 -6.22 15.90
N ASN A 84 25.66 -5.86 16.49
CA ASN A 84 25.69 -5.35 17.84
C ASN A 84 25.61 -3.82 17.80
N ILE A 85 24.45 -3.26 18.15
CA ILE A 85 24.19 -1.82 18.13
C ILE A 85 23.82 -1.39 19.55
N ASP A 86 24.65 -0.54 20.13
CA ASP A 86 24.38 0.03 21.45
C ASP A 86 23.90 1.47 21.33
N ILE A 87 22.83 1.78 22.06
CA ILE A 87 22.30 3.15 22.18
C ILE A 87 22.61 3.60 23.61
N PRO A 88 23.34 4.71 23.81
CA PRO A 88 23.67 5.19 25.15
C PRO A 88 22.41 5.35 26.01
N GLU A 89 22.42 4.75 27.21
CA GLU A 89 21.26 4.79 28.13
C GLU A 89 20.85 6.22 28.49
N ALA A 90 21.80 7.15 28.51
CA ALA A 90 21.58 8.57 28.76
C ALA A 90 20.59 9.22 27.76
N SER A 91 20.46 8.66 26.55
CA SER A 91 19.58 9.18 25.51
C SER A 91 18.10 8.94 25.80
N LYS A 92 17.75 7.97 26.66
CA LYS A 92 16.36 7.62 27.02
C LYS A 92 15.41 7.42 25.82
N ILE A 93 15.92 6.92 24.69
CA ILE A 93 15.13 6.71 23.46
C ILE A 93 14.75 5.24 23.21
N GLY A 94 15.25 4.31 24.03
CA GLY A 94 14.99 2.87 23.90
C GLY A 94 16.28 2.07 23.77
N LYS A 95 16.15 0.75 23.72
CA LYS A 95 17.28 -0.20 23.58
C LYS A 95 17.07 -1.07 22.35
N VAL A 96 18.11 -1.25 21.55
CA VAL A 96 18.09 -2.24 20.46
C VAL A 96 18.13 -3.62 21.10
N THR A 97 17.14 -4.46 20.78
CA THR A 97 17.04 -5.84 21.30
C THR A 97 17.47 -6.87 20.27
N GLU A 98 17.33 -6.54 18.98
CA GLU A 98 17.78 -7.36 17.87
C GLU A 98 18.15 -6.43 16.72
N ALA A 99 19.29 -6.67 16.06
CA ALA A 99 19.61 -6.09 14.77
C ALA A 99 20.33 -7.14 13.93
N LYS A 100 20.04 -7.22 12.63
CA LYS A 100 20.66 -8.20 11.72
C LYS A 100 20.63 -7.75 10.27
N ILE A 101 21.58 -8.27 9.49
CA ILE A 101 21.62 -8.17 8.02
C ILE A 101 21.44 -9.58 7.47
N SER A 102 20.46 -9.76 6.59
CA SER A 102 20.16 -11.05 5.95
C SER A 102 20.37 -10.95 4.45
N ARG A 103 21.03 -11.93 3.85
CA ARG A 103 21.15 -12.02 2.39
C ARG A 103 19.98 -12.82 1.85
N VAL A 104 19.28 -12.23 0.88
CA VAL A 104 18.06 -12.80 0.32
C VAL A 104 18.39 -13.46 -1.01
N LYS A 105 17.85 -14.67 -1.22
CA LYS A 105 17.98 -15.35 -2.51
C LYS A 105 17.46 -14.50 -3.65
N VAL A 106 18.25 -14.41 -4.71
CA VAL A 106 17.89 -13.66 -5.92
C VAL A 106 17.48 -14.63 -7.02
N ASP A 107 16.43 -14.27 -7.75
CA ASP A 107 16.01 -14.99 -8.94
C ASP A 107 17.06 -14.81 -10.05
N LYS A 108 17.72 -15.89 -10.46
CA LYS A 108 18.81 -15.88 -11.44
C LYS A 108 18.36 -15.42 -12.84
N ASP A 109 17.06 -15.44 -13.10
CA ASP A 109 16.46 -14.96 -14.35
C ASP A 109 16.26 -13.43 -14.37
N LYS A 110 16.54 -12.75 -13.26
CA LYS A 110 16.53 -11.29 -13.17
C LYS A 110 17.98 -10.79 -13.07
N ASP A 111 18.32 -9.77 -13.87
CA ASP A 111 19.64 -9.11 -13.83
C ASP A 111 19.81 -8.33 -12.50
N ILE A 112 20.03 -9.04 -11.40
CA ILE A 112 20.18 -8.51 -10.04
C ILE A 112 21.35 -9.25 -9.40
N ARG A 113 22.36 -8.51 -8.94
CA ARG A 113 23.59 -9.12 -8.39
C ARG A 113 23.46 -9.57 -6.93
N GLY A 114 22.50 -9.01 -6.19
CA GLY A 114 22.30 -9.32 -4.79
C GLY A 114 21.12 -8.57 -4.18
N LYS A 115 20.49 -9.15 -3.17
CA LYS A 115 19.46 -8.51 -2.34
C LYS A 115 19.76 -8.79 -0.87
N ILE A 116 19.57 -7.79 -0.02
CA ILE A 116 19.68 -7.91 1.44
C ILE A 116 18.47 -7.30 2.13
N THR A 117 18.20 -7.78 3.34
CA THR A 117 17.22 -7.21 4.27
C THR A 117 17.91 -6.94 5.60
N ILE A 118 17.84 -5.70 6.04
CA ILE A 118 18.32 -5.26 7.36
C ILE A 118 17.09 -5.19 8.27
N SER A 119 17.20 -5.69 9.49
CA SER A 119 16.12 -5.68 10.48
C SER A 119 16.64 -5.12 11.80
N VAL A 120 15.88 -4.22 12.43
CA VAL A 120 16.20 -3.61 13.72
C VAL A 120 14.95 -3.59 14.59
N THR A 121 15.05 -4.21 15.77
CA THR A 121 14.00 -4.24 16.80
C THR A 121 14.43 -3.43 18.01
N VAL A 122 13.62 -2.44 18.39
CA VAL A 122 13.83 -1.60 19.57
C VAL A 122 12.74 -1.84 20.59
N ASP A 123 13.14 -1.93 21.86
CA ASP A 123 12.24 -1.91 23.02
C ASP A 123 12.29 -0.53 23.69
N TYR A 124 11.13 0.08 23.85
CA TYR A 124 10.94 1.29 24.65
C TYR A 124 9.72 1.15 25.55
N ALA A 125 9.93 1.20 26.86
CA ALA A 125 8.89 1.07 27.88
C ALA A 125 7.98 -0.17 27.65
N GLU A 126 8.60 -1.34 27.45
CA GLU A 126 7.95 -2.64 27.21
C GLU A 126 7.17 -2.73 25.89
N GLN A 127 7.30 -1.72 25.02
CA GLN A 127 6.76 -1.74 23.66
C GLN A 127 7.89 -2.02 22.68
N LYS A 128 7.80 -3.16 22.00
CA LYS A 128 8.76 -3.57 20.97
C LYS A 128 8.25 -3.19 19.59
N GLU A 129 9.13 -2.60 18.78
CA GLU A 129 8.86 -2.31 17.38
C GLU A 129 10.03 -2.70 16.50
N THR A 130 9.71 -3.34 15.37
CA THR A 130 10.69 -3.78 14.38
C THR A 130 10.53 -2.97 13.10
N VAL A 131 11.64 -2.47 12.57
CA VAL A 131 11.73 -1.81 11.27
C VAL A 131 12.72 -2.59 10.41
N ASN A 132 12.37 -2.76 9.15
CA ASN A 132 13.17 -3.45 8.16
C ASN A 132 13.50 -2.53 6.98
N ALA A 133 14.60 -2.82 6.29
CA ALA A 133 15.02 -2.14 5.08
C ALA A 133 15.48 -3.19 4.05
N ASP A 134 14.92 -3.14 2.85
CA ASP A 134 15.39 -3.96 1.73
C ASP A 134 16.36 -3.15 0.88
N MET A 135 17.50 -3.73 0.55
CA MET A 135 18.48 -3.13 -0.38
C MET A 135 18.85 -4.09 -1.50
N GLN A 136 19.26 -3.54 -2.64
CA GLN A 136 19.67 -4.28 -3.82
C GLN A 136 21.06 -3.84 -4.30
N LEU A 137 21.88 -4.80 -4.69
CA LEU A 137 23.13 -4.56 -5.40
C LEU A 137 22.82 -4.39 -6.90
N GLY A 138 23.33 -3.31 -7.50
CA GLY A 138 22.98 -2.85 -8.85
C GLY A 138 22.96 -3.91 -9.97
N ARG A 139 22.23 -3.60 -11.05
CA ARG A 139 22.14 -4.39 -12.30
C ARG A 139 23.42 -4.27 -13.14
N THR A 140 23.65 -5.14 -14.13
CA THR A 140 24.88 -5.08 -14.95
C THR A 140 25.15 -3.68 -15.53
N GLY A 141 26.36 -3.16 -15.31
CA GLY A 141 26.81 -1.78 -15.58
C GLY A 141 27.79 -1.25 -14.51
N ASP A 142 28.12 0.05 -14.54
CA ASP A 142 29.09 0.73 -13.64
C ASP A 142 28.61 0.90 -12.19
N LEU A 143 27.33 0.65 -11.91
CA LEU A 143 26.76 0.70 -10.56
C LEU A 143 27.13 -0.57 -9.77
N LYS A 144 28.17 -0.46 -8.95
CA LYS A 144 28.68 -1.52 -8.06
C LYS A 144 28.21 -1.41 -6.60
N LYS A 145 27.25 -0.54 -6.31
CA LYS A 145 26.86 -0.19 -4.93
C LYS A 145 25.50 -0.77 -4.54
N TRP A 146 25.30 -0.96 -3.24
CA TRP A 146 24.00 -1.29 -2.65
C TRP A 146 23.11 -0.05 -2.63
N GLN A 147 21.83 -0.23 -2.93
CA GLN A 147 20.84 0.85 -2.94
C GLN A 147 19.60 0.43 -2.18
N LEU A 148 19.07 1.35 -1.37
CA LEU A 148 17.81 1.17 -0.66
C LEU A 148 16.63 1.01 -1.64
N LEU A 149 15.78 0.02 -1.38
CA LEU A 149 14.51 -0.17 -2.06
C LEU A 149 13.33 0.38 -1.25
N LYS A 150 13.25 0.01 0.03
CA LYS A 150 12.12 0.39 0.91
C LYS A 150 12.44 0.19 2.39
N TYR A 151 11.74 0.94 3.24
CA TYR A 151 11.58 0.65 4.67
C TYR A 151 10.18 0.11 4.96
N TYR A 152 10.03 -0.78 5.95
CA TYR A 152 8.72 -1.27 6.40
C TYR A 152 8.74 -1.70 7.87
N LYS A 153 7.56 -1.82 8.48
CA LYS A 153 7.35 -2.17 9.89
C LYS A 153 6.96 -3.65 10.04
N GLY A 154 7.38 -4.31 11.12
CA GLY A 154 6.94 -5.68 11.48
C GLY A 154 8.07 -6.72 11.46
N GLN A 155 7.75 -8.01 11.65
CA GLN A 155 8.75 -9.08 11.61
C GLN A 155 9.43 -9.12 10.24
N GLY A 156 10.76 -9.03 10.24
CA GLY A 156 11.59 -9.26 9.06
C GLY A 156 11.55 -10.74 8.68
N ALA A 157 10.47 -11.17 8.04
CA ALA A 157 10.53 -12.31 7.17
C ALA A 157 11.30 -11.90 5.91
N GLU A 158 11.88 -12.86 5.19
CA GLU A 158 12.04 -12.69 3.76
C GLU A 158 10.65 -12.42 3.15
N VAL A 159 10.20 -11.16 3.17
CA VAL A 159 8.92 -10.79 2.59
C VAL A 159 9.18 -10.62 1.11
N GLN A 160 9.04 -11.74 0.39
CA GLN A 160 8.64 -11.71 -1.00
C GLN A 160 7.54 -10.64 -1.09
N GLU A 161 7.81 -9.52 -1.78
CA GLU A 161 6.85 -8.43 -1.90
C GLU A 161 5.50 -9.05 -2.26
N ASN A 162 4.47 -8.78 -1.44
CA ASN A 162 3.13 -9.34 -1.63
C ASN A 162 2.84 -9.32 -3.12
N ILE A 163 2.64 -10.51 -3.70
CA ILE A 163 2.61 -10.67 -5.16
C ILE A 163 1.52 -9.78 -5.78
N ASN A 164 0.46 -9.50 -5.03
CA ASN A 164 -0.61 -8.60 -5.44
C ASN A 164 -0.15 -7.14 -5.50
N ILE A 165 0.60 -6.67 -4.49
CA ILE A 165 1.19 -5.33 -4.47
C ILE A 165 2.21 -5.18 -5.60
N LYS A 166 3.07 -6.18 -5.77
CA LYS A 166 4.07 -6.21 -6.85
C LYS A 166 3.41 -6.12 -8.24
N ASN A 167 2.41 -6.95 -8.48
CA ASN A 167 1.70 -6.98 -9.76
C ASN A 167 0.97 -5.66 -10.04
N ALA A 168 0.37 -5.04 -9.00
CA ALA A 168 -0.26 -3.73 -9.12
C ALA A 168 0.75 -2.64 -9.52
N LYS A 169 1.93 -2.61 -8.86
CA LYS A 169 3.01 -1.66 -9.18
C LYS A 169 3.56 -1.86 -10.59
N ILE A 170 3.75 -3.11 -11.03
CA ILE A 170 4.18 -3.41 -12.40
C ILE A 170 3.13 -2.89 -13.39
N MET A 171 1.85 -3.19 -13.17
CA MET A 171 0.78 -2.70 -14.04
C MET A 171 0.72 -1.16 -14.06
N MET A 172 0.92 -0.50 -12.92
CA MET A 172 1.01 0.95 -12.83
C MET A 172 2.21 1.50 -13.59
N SER A 173 3.38 0.86 -13.51
CA SER A 173 4.59 1.28 -14.25
C SER A 173 4.40 1.26 -15.78
N HIS A 174 3.49 0.44 -16.28
CA HIS A 174 3.07 0.44 -17.68
C HIS A 174 1.97 1.47 -17.98
N LEU A 175 1.06 1.68 -17.03
CA LEU A 175 -0.06 2.60 -17.19
C LEU A 175 0.35 4.07 -17.11
N THR A 176 1.19 4.44 -16.13
CA THR A 176 1.58 5.83 -15.85
C THR A 176 2.17 6.52 -17.09
N PRO A 177 3.23 6.01 -17.74
CA PRO A 177 3.81 6.71 -18.89
C PRO A 177 2.86 6.76 -20.10
N LEU A 178 2.04 5.72 -20.32
CA LEU A 178 1.00 5.69 -21.34
C LEU A 178 -0.07 6.77 -21.08
N TYR A 179 -0.53 6.87 -19.84
CA TYR A 179 -1.50 7.84 -19.38
C TYR A 179 -0.96 9.27 -19.47
N GLU A 180 0.28 9.51 -19.03
CA GLU A 180 0.96 10.80 -19.12
C GLU A 180 1.14 11.26 -20.57
N ALA A 181 1.51 10.35 -21.48
CA ALA A 181 1.58 10.64 -22.91
C ALA A 181 0.20 11.07 -23.46
N ALA A 182 -0.85 10.32 -23.10
CA ALA A 182 -2.24 10.63 -23.49
C ALA A 182 -2.78 11.94 -22.87
N CYS A 183 -2.25 12.36 -21.72
CA CYS A 183 -2.56 13.63 -21.08
C CYS A 183 -1.82 14.80 -21.73
N THR A 184 -0.57 14.59 -22.13
CA THR A 184 0.32 15.62 -22.70
C THR A 184 -0.19 16.12 -24.05
N SER A 185 -0.27 15.24 -25.05
CA SER A 185 -0.72 15.61 -26.39
C SER A 185 -1.01 14.39 -27.24
N ASN A 186 -1.78 14.59 -28.32
CA ASN A 186 -1.98 13.52 -29.30
C ASN A 186 -0.65 13.03 -29.90
N GLN A 187 0.29 13.94 -30.13
CA GLN A 187 1.62 13.59 -30.67
C GLN A 187 2.41 12.72 -29.69
N ALA A 188 2.47 13.09 -28.40
CA ALA A 188 3.16 12.30 -27.39
C ALA A 188 2.58 10.88 -27.28
N MET A 189 1.25 10.75 -27.39
CA MET A 189 0.59 9.46 -27.41
C MET A 189 0.93 8.63 -28.66
N GLN A 190 0.99 9.26 -29.85
CA GLN A 190 1.42 8.58 -31.09
C GLN A 190 2.84 8.06 -30.97
N GLU A 191 3.76 8.88 -30.45
CA GLU A 191 5.16 8.51 -30.23
C GLU A 191 5.27 7.35 -29.24
N TYR A 192 4.53 7.39 -28.12
CA TYR A 192 4.55 6.34 -27.11
C TYR A 192 4.07 4.98 -27.66
N VAL A 193 2.89 4.92 -28.29
CA VAL A 193 2.32 3.65 -28.76
C VAL A 193 3.04 3.04 -29.96
N LYS A 194 3.93 3.80 -30.60
CA LYS A 194 4.81 3.36 -31.71
C LYS A 194 6.25 3.10 -31.25
N SER A 195 6.60 3.44 -30.01
CA SER A 195 7.98 3.36 -29.52
C SER A 195 8.50 1.93 -29.41
N ASP A 196 7.61 0.98 -29.10
CA ASP A 196 7.91 -0.46 -29.06
C ASP A 196 7.33 -1.13 -30.30
N SER A 197 8.21 -1.56 -31.21
CA SER A 197 7.81 -2.17 -32.48
C SER A 197 7.12 -3.53 -32.29
N GLU A 198 7.53 -4.32 -31.29
CA GLU A 198 6.91 -5.63 -31.04
C GLU A 198 5.48 -5.49 -30.53
N ILE A 199 5.26 -4.53 -29.63
CA ILE A 199 3.92 -4.23 -29.12
C ILE A 199 3.07 -3.63 -30.25
N TYR A 200 3.61 -2.67 -31.00
CA TYR A 200 2.89 -2.02 -32.10
C TYR A 200 2.37 -3.02 -33.15
N GLU A 201 3.24 -3.90 -33.64
CA GLU A 201 2.86 -4.93 -34.63
C GLU A 201 1.81 -5.90 -34.05
N ARG A 202 1.96 -6.29 -32.78
CA ARG A 202 0.97 -7.13 -32.10
C ARG A 202 -0.41 -6.47 -32.04
N MET A 203 -0.44 -5.16 -31.78
CA MET A 203 -1.69 -4.42 -31.69
C MET A 203 -2.38 -4.26 -33.05
N ILE A 204 -1.62 -4.04 -34.13
CA ILE A 204 -2.18 -3.99 -35.50
C ILE A 204 -2.71 -5.36 -35.94
N ALA A 205 -2.03 -6.44 -35.56
CA ALA A 205 -2.48 -7.79 -35.88
C ALA A 205 -3.80 -8.15 -35.16
N GLU A 206 -4.03 -7.62 -33.97
CA GLU A 206 -5.25 -7.89 -33.19
C GLU A 206 -6.42 -6.97 -33.54
N TYR A 207 -6.16 -5.67 -33.71
CA TYR A 207 -7.21 -4.67 -33.86
C TYR A 207 -7.01 -3.89 -35.16
N GLU A 208 -7.91 -4.12 -36.13
CA GLU A 208 -7.90 -3.44 -37.43
C GLU A 208 -7.89 -1.91 -37.30
N SER A 209 -8.60 -1.39 -36.29
CA SER A 209 -8.66 0.05 -36.01
C SER A 209 -7.43 0.61 -35.28
N TRP A 210 -6.49 -0.24 -34.83
CA TRP A 210 -5.31 0.21 -34.06
C TRP A 210 -4.40 1.12 -34.86
N LYS A 211 -4.17 0.81 -36.14
CA LYS A 211 -3.32 1.64 -36.99
C LYS A 211 -3.84 3.08 -37.07
N ASN A 212 -5.16 3.24 -37.18
CA ASN A 212 -5.81 4.56 -37.17
C ASN A 212 -5.68 5.22 -35.80
N TYR A 213 -5.89 4.46 -34.72
CA TYR A 213 -5.70 4.97 -33.36
C TYR A 213 -4.27 5.49 -33.13
N ALA A 214 -3.26 4.68 -33.47
CA ALA A 214 -1.85 5.02 -33.29
C ALA A 214 -1.37 6.17 -34.17
N ASN A 215 -2.09 6.49 -35.26
CA ASN A 215 -1.82 7.66 -36.09
C ASN A 215 -2.52 8.93 -35.57
N ASN A 216 -3.61 8.79 -34.82
CA ASN A 216 -4.35 9.93 -34.26
C ASN A 216 -3.89 10.29 -32.83
N GLY A 217 -3.64 9.28 -31.97
CA GLY A 217 -3.09 9.44 -30.62
C GLY A 217 -4.02 10.07 -29.58
N TYR A 218 -5.33 9.95 -29.70
CA TYR A 218 -6.22 10.58 -28.72
C TYR A 218 -6.29 9.80 -27.40
N TYR A 219 -6.64 10.52 -26.33
CA TYR A 219 -6.90 9.93 -25.01
C TYR A 219 -8.12 9.01 -25.04
N SER A 220 -7.97 7.76 -24.62
CA SER A 220 -9.10 6.84 -24.44
C SER A 220 -8.74 5.73 -23.45
N ASN A 221 -9.51 5.63 -22.37
CA ASN A 221 -9.37 4.54 -21.40
C ASN A 221 -9.42 3.16 -22.07
N ASP A 222 -10.36 2.95 -22.98
CA ASP A 222 -10.53 1.67 -23.66
C ASP A 222 -9.33 1.33 -24.55
N ARG A 223 -8.81 2.29 -25.31
CA ARG A 223 -7.61 2.07 -26.15
C ARG A 223 -6.34 1.83 -25.33
N MET A 224 -6.19 2.54 -24.21
CA MET A 224 -5.07 2.30 -23.29
C MET A 224 -5.17 0.91 -22.65
N ARG A 225 -6.38 0.46 -22.30
CA ARG A 225 -6.62 -0.90 -21.81
C ARG A 225 -6.33 -1.97 -22.85
N GLU A 226 -6.71 -1.76 -24.11
CA GLU A 226 -6.35 -2.64 -25.22
C GLU A 226 -4.83 -2.78 -25.36
N TYR A 227 -4.10 -1.65 -25.30
CA TYR A 227 -2.63 -1.63 -25.34
C TYR A 227 -2.01 -2.46 -24.21
N ILE A 228 -2.48 -2.26 -22.98
CA ILE A 228 -1.95 -2.98 -21.81
C ILE A 228 -2.31 -4.46 -21.88
N TYR A 229 -3.57 -4.79 -22.16
CA TYR A 229 -4.05 -6.17 -22.18
C TYR A 229 -3.43 -7.01 -23.30
N THR A 230 -3.49 -6.53 -24.53
CA THR A 230 -3.02 -7.29 -25.71
C THR A 230 -1.53 -7.06 -25.93
N GLY A 231 -1.07 -5.82 -25.86
CA GLY A 231 0.31 -5.44 -26.13
C GLY A 231 1.29 -5.95 -25.08
N ILE A 232 1.07 -5.56 -23.83
CA ILE A 232 1.99 -5.83 -22.72
C ILE A 232 1.73 -7.22 -22.12
N TYR A 233 0.48 -7.49 -21.72
CA TYR A 233 0.12 -8.72 -21.00
C TYR A 233 -0.24 -9.88 -21.93
N LYS A 234 -0.23 -9.70 -23.26
CA LYS A 234 -0.50 -10.77 -24.24
C LYS A 234 -1.78 -11.55 -23.93
N LYS A 235 -2.82 -10.85 -23.48
CA LYS A 235 -4.14 -11.37 -23.07
C LYS A 235 -4.12 -12.25 -21.80
N ALA A 236 -3.06 -12.19 -21.00
CA ALA A 236 -2.91 -12.92 -19.74
C ALA A 236 -2.76 -11.93 -18.57
N LEU A 237 -3.89 -11.52 -17.99
CA LEU A 237 -3.88 -10.60 -16.85
C LEU A 237 -3.36 -11.28 -15.58
N PRO A 238 -2.65 -10.54 -14.71
CA PRO A 238 -2.33 -11.01 -13.37
C PRO A 238 -3.60 -11.35 -12.60
N VAL A 239 -3.64 -12.53 -12.01
CA VAL A 239 -4.69 -12.96 -11.09
C VAL A 239 -4.25 -12.61 -9.67
N PHE A 240 -5.18 -12.07 -8.90
CA PHE A 240 -5.00 -11.76 -7.49
C PHE A 240 -4.84 -13.07 -6.71
N ASP A 241 -3.73 -13.17 -6.00
CA ASP A 241 -3.39 -14.31 -5.18
C ASP A 241 -4.07 -14.17 -3.82
N VAL A 242 -5.13 -14.95 -3.61
CA VAL A 242 -5.91 -14.98 -2.36
C VAL A 242 -5.07 -15.47 -1.17
N SER A 243 -4.03 -16.27 -1.40
CA SER A 243 -3.16 -16.78 -0.32
C SER A 243 -2.24 -15.69 0.23
N ALA A 244 -1.97 -14.65 -0.57
CA ALA A 244 -1.18 -13.50 -0.19
C ALA A 244 -2.01 -12.36 0.42
N ALA A 245 -3.32 -12.53 0.62
CA ALA A 245 -4.22 -11.49 1.16
C ALA A 245 -4.88 -11.95 2.46
N GLY A 246 -4.24 -11.66 3.60
CA GLY A 246 -4.62 -12.19 4.91
C GLY A 246 -6.01 -11.75 5.38
N ASN A 247 -6.46 -10.56 4.96
CA ASN A 247 -7.71 -9.95 5.38
C ASN A 247 -8.79 -9.99 4.27
N LEU A 248 -8.59 -10.78 3.21
CA LEU A 248 -9.55 -10.88 2.12
C LEU A 248 -10.90 -11.47 2.62
N PRO A 249 -12.05 -10.84 2.33
CA PRO A 249 -13.35 -11.38 2.72
C PRO A 249 -13.62 -12.78 2.17
N ASP A 250 -14.29 -13.63 2.95
CA ASP A 250 -14.51 -15.05 2.60
C ASP A 250 -15.24 -15.26 1.27
N HIS A 251 -16.19 -14.38 0.95
CA HIS A 251 -16.94 -14.43 -0.31
C HIS A 251 -16.05 -14.19 -1.55
N MET A 252 -14.85 -13.62 -1.37
CA MET A 252 -13.88 -13.40 -2.46
C MET A 252 -12.83 -14.51 -2.59
N LYS A 253 -12.63 -15.35 -1.56
CA LYS A 253 -11.56 -16.37 -1.54
C LYS A 253 -11.73 -17.46 -2.60
N SER A 254 -12.96 -17.67 -3.09
CA SER A 254 -13.29 -18.71 -4.07
C SER A 254 -13.53 -18.18 -5.49
N ILE A 255 -13.39 -16.87 -5.72
CA ILE A 255 -13.58 -16.26 -7.05
C ILE A 255 -12.24 -15.76 -7.61
N PRO A 256 -11.95 -16.02 -8.89
CA PRO A 256 -10.76 -15.44 -9.52
C PRO A 256 -10.97 -13.94 -9.69
N LEU A 257 -9.98 -13.15 -9.27
CA LEU A 257 -9.98 -11.70 -9.41
C LEU A 257 -8.81 -11.29 -10.31
N TYR A 258 -9.09 -10.73 -11.48
CA TYR A 258 -8.11 -10.28 -12.46
C TYR A 258 -7.82 -8.80 -12.30
N MET A 259 -6.54 -8.45 -12.22
CA MET A 259 -6.09 -7.06 -12.07
C MET A 259 -6.19 -6.28 -13.39
N LYS A 260 -6.64 -5.03 -13.30
CA LYS A 260 -6.99 -4.18 -14.45
C LYS A 260 -6.70 -2.72 -14.20
N THR A 261 -6.62 -1.95 -15.29
CA THR A 261 -6.41 -0.51 -15.25
C THR A 261 -7.69 0.25 -15.55
N PHE A 262 -7.86 1.42 -14.93
CA PHE A 262 -8.92 2.35 -15.28
C PHE A 262 -8.39 3.77 -15.22
N CYS A 263 -8.75 4.60 -16.21
CA CYS A 263 -8.45 6.02 -16.24
C CYS A 263 -9.73 6.83 -16.49
N THR A 264 -9.87 7.94 -15.78
CA THR A 264 -11.07 8.78 -15.87
C THR A 264 -11.10 9.64 -17.12
N ASN A 265 -12.28 10.01 -17.62
CA ASN A 265 -12.42 10.78 -18.86
C ASN A 265 -11.81 12.18 -18.77
N GLY A 266 -11.88 12.81 -17.59
CA GLY A 266 -11.34 14.15 -17.32
C GLY A 266 -9.83 14.17 -17.12
N LYS A 267 -9.16 13.02 -17.27
CA LYS A 267 -7.70 12.87 -17.13
C LYS A 267 -7.22 13.31 -15.74
N LYS A 268 -7.94 12.94 -14.69
CA LYS A 268 -7.59 13.24 -13.30
C LYS A 268 -7.12 12.04 -12.50
N THR A 269 -7.64 10.86 -12.79
CA THR A 269 -7.37 9.67 -11.99
C THR A 269 -7.04 8.49 -12.89
N SER A 270 -5.97 7.77 -12.53
CA SER A 270 -5.64 6.45 -13.06
C SER A 270 -5.43 5.50 -11.88
N LEU A 271 -5.93 4.28 -11.98
CA LEU A 271 -5.91 3.32 -10.87
C LEU A 271 -5.83 1.88 -11.36
N ILE A 272 -5.45 0.99 -10.43
CA ILE A 272 -5.56 -0.46 -10.60
C ILE A 272 -6.74 -0.97 -9.77
N TYR A 273 -7.54 -1.86 -10.36
CA TYR A 273 -8.63 -2.54 -9.69
C TYR A 273 -8.64 -4.03 -10.02
N ALA A 274 -9.42 -4.83 -9.31
CA ALA A 274 -9.60 -6.25 -9.62
C ALA A 274 -11.08 -6.62 -9.70
N ASN A 275 -11.42 -7.49 -10.66
CA ASN A 275 -12.76 -8.03 -10.82
C ASN A 275 -12.76 -9.44 -11.44
N THR A 276 -13.93 -10.04 -11.63
CA THR A 276 -14.05 -11.46 -12.03
C THR A 276 -13.83 -11.74 -13.52
N GLU A 277 -13.73 -10.72 -14.36
CA GLU A 277 -13.61 -10.90 -15.82
C GLU A 277 -12.14 -11.04 -16.23
N SER A 278 -11.81 -12.06 -17.03
CA SER A 278 -10.43 -12.36 -17.45
C SER A 278 -9.86 -11.46 -18.55
N ASN A 279 -10.63 -10.47 -19.01
CA ASN A 279 -10.26 -9.58 -20.12
C ASN A 279 -10.49 -8.10 -19.78
N MET A 280 -9.93 -7.19 -20.57
CA MET A 280 -10.14 -5.74 -20.43
C MET A 280 -11.12 -5.15 -21.45
N LYS A 281 -12.12 -5.91 -21.93
CA LYS A 281 -13.09 -5.40 -22.90
C LYS A 281 -13.89 -4.23 -22.34
N SER A 282 -14.36 -3.36 -23.25
CA SER A 282 -15.19 -2.19 -22.92
C SER A 282 -16.45 -2.63 -22.16
N GLY A 283 -16.77 -1.94 -21.07
CA GLY A 283 -18.06 -2.06 -20.38
C GLY A 283 -18.04 -2.68 -18.98
N ASP A 284 -16.98 -3.38 -18.56
CA ASP A 284 -16.90 -3.89 -17.18
C ASP A 284 -16.00 -3.06 -16.26
N TRP A 285 -16.67 -2.11 -15.60
CA TRP A 285 -16.11 -1.16 -14.64
C TRP A 285 -16.45 -1.52 -13.19
N ARG A 286 -16.87 -2.75 -12.94
CA ARG A 286 -17.14 -3.24 -11.58
C ARG A 286 -15.83 -3.58 -10.89
N ALA A 287 -15.67 -3.15 -9.65
CA ALA A 287 -14.48 -3.42 -8.85
C ALA A 287 -14.85 -4.15 -7.56
N TYR A 288 -14.12 -5.21 -7.23
CA TYR A 288 -14.15 -5.84 -5.91
C TYR A 288 -13.04 -5.27 -5.04
N LEU A 289 -11.86 -5.09 -5.62
CA LEU A 289 -10.68 -4.53 -4.97
C LEU A 289 -10.16 -3.33 -5.76
N VAL A 290 -9.61 -2.35 -5.07
CA VAL A 290 -8.89 -1.21 -5.67
C VAL A 290 -7.55 -1.06 -4.97
N PHE A 291 -6.49 -0.85 -5.75
CA PHE A 291 -5.15 -0.61 -5.23
C PHE A 291 -4.92 0.88 -5.02
N ASP A 292 -4.48 1.25 -3.83
CA ASP A 292 -4.02 2.60 -3.54
C ASP A 292 -2.51 2.71 -3.73
N ILE A 293 -2.10 3.55 -4.68
CA ILE A 293 -0.69 3.75 -5.00
C ILE A 293 0.03 4.48 -3.85
N GLU A 294 -0.67 5.37 -3.15
CA GLU A 294 -0.07 6.21 -2.11
C GLU A 294 0.30 5.39 -0.88
N THR A 295 -0.62 4.55 -0.43
CA THR A 295 -0.38 3.68 0.73
C THR A 295 0.27 2.36 0.33
N GLY A 296 0.15 1.95 -0.94
CA GLY A 296 0.71 0.70 -1.46
C GLY A 296 -0.09 -0.52 -1.06
N HIS A 297 -1.39 -0.36 -0.80
CA HIS A 297 -2.27 -1.38 -0.26
C HIS A 297 -3.51 -1.63 -1.13
N TRP A 298 -4.05 -2.84 -1.07
CA TRP A 298 -5.33 -3.21 -1.68
C TRP A 298 -6.48 -3.05 -0.70
N TYR A 299 -7.59 -2.49 -1.18
CA TYR A 299 -8.80 -2.27 -0.39
C TYR A 299 -10.01 -2.95 -1.00
N ASP A 300 -10.81 -3.59 -0.16
CA ASP A 300 -12.14 -4.08 -0.50
C ASP A 300 -13.10 -2.90 -0.71
N VAL A 301 -13.78 -2.88 -1.86
CA VAL A 301 -14.73 -1.83 -2.24
C VAL A 301 -16.15 -2.33 -2.40
N THR A 302 -16.43 -3.57 -1.99
CA THR A 302 -17.79 -4.13 -2.04
C THR A 302 -18.77 -3.42 -1.11
N ASN A 303 -20.06 -3.60 -1.35
CA ASN A 303 -21.07 -3.16 -0.38
C ASN A 303 -21.23 -4.19 0.75
N ALA A 304 -22.12 -3.92 1.71
CA ALA A 304 -22.37 -4.81 2.85
C ALA A 304 -22.87 -6.22 2.47
N LYS A 305 -23.31 -6.44 1.22
CA LYS A 305 -23.72 -7.74 0.68
C LYS A 305 -22.60 -8.48 -0.05
N GLY A 306 -21.39 -7.89 -0.13
CA GLY A 306 -20.28 -8.44 -0.91
C GLY A 306 -20.43 -8.21 -2.42
N GLU A 307 -21.35 -7.34 -2.84
CA GLU A 307 -21.51 -7.01 -4.26
C GLU A 307 -20.44 -5.98 -4.68
N PRO A 308 -19.88 -6.07 -5.90
CA PRO A 308 -18.82 -5.19 -6.34
C PRO A 308 -19.29 -3.74 -6.43
N TYR A 309 -18.35 -2.81 -6.29
CA TYR A 309 -18.57 -1.41 -6.58
C TYR A 309 -18.98 -1.25 -8.05
N ASN A 310 -20.25 -0.92 -8.26
CA ASN A 310 -20.82 -0.78 -9.59
C ASN A 310 -20.43 0.57 -10.19
N GLY A 311 -19.43 0.54 -11.07
CA GLY A 311 -19.12 1.63 -12.01
C GLY A 311 -18.02 2.55 -11.52
N LEU A 312 -16.76 2.18 -11.79
CA LEU A 312 -15.64 3.14 -11.78
C LEU A 312 -15.91 4.35 -12.69
N THR A 313 -16.81 4.22 -13.67
CA THR A 313 -17.33 5.35 -14.46
C THR A 313 -18.05 6.40 -13.63
N LEU A 314 -18.54 6.09 -12.43
CA LEU A 314 -19.09 7.08 -11.50
C LEU A 314 -18.03 8.05 -10.99
N LEU A 315 -16.75 7.68 -11.08
CA LEU A 315 -15.61 8.56 -10.79
C LEU A 315 -15.37 9.58 -11.93
N ASN A 316 -15.92 9.34 -13.13
CA ASN A 316 -15.85 10.32 -14.21
C ASN A 316 -16.73 11.53 -13.91
N TYR A 317 -16.39 12.66 -14.53
CA TYR A 317 -17.31 13.79 -14.61
C TYR A 317 -18.42 13.51 -15.64
N SER A 318 -19.59 14.08 -15.39
CA SER A 318 -20.79 13.96 -16.21
C SER A 318 -21.19 15.34 -16.73
N GLN A 319 -20.94 15.61 -18.02
CA GLN A 319 -21.34 16.87 -18.66
C GLN A 319 -22.86 17.11 -18.55
N ASP A 320 -23.65 16.05 -18.69
CA ASP A 320 -25.12 16.11 -18.58
C ASP A 320 -25.61 16.55 -17.19
N LYS A 321 -24.75 16.44 -16.17
CA LYS A 321 -25.03 16.86 -14.79
C LYS A 321 -24.40 18.22 -14.44
N GLY A 322 -23.81 18.90 -15.41
CA GLY A 322 -23.07 20.15 -15.21
C GLY A 322 -21.74 19.98 -14.49
N GLU A 323 -21.21 18.75 -14.41
CA GLU A 323 -19.93 18.48 -13.77
C GLU A 323 -18.76 18.82 -14.71
N THR A 324 -17.64 19.18 -14.11
CA THR A 324 -16.37 19.49 -14.76
C THR A 324 -15.33 18.42 -14.47
N ALA A 325 -14.23 18.40 -15.22
CA ALA A 325 -13.13 17.48 -14.95
C ALA A 325 -12.57 17.60 -13.52
N SER A 326 -12.69 18.76 -12.87
CA SER A 326 -12.26 18.94 -11.47
C SER A 326 -13.10 18.13 -10.47
N ASP A 327 -14.35 17.82 -10.80
CA ASP A 327 -15.24 17.03 -9.93
C ASP A 327 -14.78 15.57 -9.80
N GLU A 328 -13.99 15.06 -10.76
CA GLU A 328 -13.39 13.72 -10.69
C GLU A 328 -12.48 13.58 -9.47
N VAL A 329 -11.69 14.62 -9.17
CA VAL A 329 -10.79 14.64 -8.01
C VAL A 329 -11.60 14.56 -6.72
N VAL A 330 -12.69 15.33 -6.62
CA VAL A 330 -13.57 15.34 -5.45
C VAL A 330 -14.24 13.97 -5.26
N LYS A 331 -14.72 13.35 -6.35
CA LYS A 331 -15.30 12.01 -6.33
C LYS A 331 -14.29 10.96 -5.90
N TRP A 332 -13.05 11.04 -6.40
CA TRP A 332 -11.96 10.16 -6.02
C TRP A 332 -11.60 10.30 -4.55
N GLU A 333 -11.46 11.52 -4.03
CA GLU A 333 -11.19 11.76 -2.61
C GLU A 333 -12.31 11.23 -1.71
N ASN A 334 -13.57 11.40 -2.10
CA ASN A 334 -14.71 10.84 -1.37
C ASN A 334 -14.74 9.30 -1.43
N PHE A 335 -14.35 8.73 -2.56
CA PHE A 335 -14.18 7.29 -2.71
C PHE A 335 -13.10 6.78 -1.73
N LYS A 336 -11.91 7.38 -1.72
CA LYS A 336 -10.82 7.03 -0.79
C LYS A 336 -11.27 7.13 0.67
N LYS A 337 -11.94 8.22 1.07
CA LYS A 337 -12.45 8.37 2.45
C LYS A 337 -13.43 7.27 2.86
N THR A 338 -14.17 6.72 1.90
CA THR A 338 -15.17 5.68 2.16
C THR A 338 -14.54 4.29 2.22
N TYR A 339 -13.58 4.02 1.35
CA TYR A 339 -13.08 2.66 1.12
C TYR A 339 -11.64 2.43 1.61
N PHE A 340 -10.78 3.45 1.59
CA PHE A 340 -9.35 3.32 1.94
C PHE A 340 -9.15 3.54 3.44
N ILE A 341 -9.83 2.69 4.22
CA ILE A 341 -9.76 2.67 5.68
C ILE A 341 -9.13 1.35 6.14
N PRO A 342 -8.47 1.32 7.32
CA PRO A 342 -7.74 0.13 7.79
C PRO A 342 -8.58 -1.15 7.81
N GLU A 343 -9.87 -1.05 8.13
CA GLU A 343 -10.79 -2.17 8.23
C GLU A 343 -11.08 -2.85 6.88
N ARG A 344 -10.76 -2.20 5.77
CA ARG A 344 -10.99 -2.70 4.40
C ARG A 344 -9.70 -3.06 3.68
N CYS A 345 -8.55 -2.88 4.32
CA CYS A 345 -7.24 -3.29 3.79
C CYS A 345 -7.20 -4.83 3.75
N VAL A 346 -6.87 -5.42 2.58
CA VAL A 346 -6.94 -6.88 2.40
C VAL A 346 -5.59 -7.60 2.47
N ASP A 347 -4.49 -6.86 2.31
CA ASP A 347 -3.12 -7.41 2.30
C ASP A 347 -2.44 -7.48 3.67
#